data_AF-A0A3B9HYE8-F1
#
_entry.id   AF-A0A3B9HYE8-F1
#
_cell.length_a   1.000
_cell.length_b   1.000
_cell.length_c   1.000
_cell.angle_alpha   90.00
_cell.angle_beta   90.00
_cell.angle_gamma   90.00
#
_symmetry.space_group_name_H-M   'P 1'
#
loop_
_entity.id
_entity.type
_entity.pdbx_description
1 polymer ?
#
loop_
_entity_poly.entity_id
_entity_poly.type
_entity_poly.pdbx_seq_one_letter_code
_entity_poly.pdbx_strand_id
1 'polypeptide(L)' 'MSNPVKELENAVKQLSEDQLQSFRDWFDRFDAKKWDEKIEKDCASGKLDSLIDRAIAEHKDGKTKQL' A
#
# COMPACT_ATOMS: atom_id res chain seq x y z
N MET A 1 -30.75 -0.29 3.37
CA MET A 1 -29.42 0.09 3.87
C MET A 1 -28.56 0.39 2.65
N SER A 2 -28.03 1.59 2.51
CA SER A 2 -27.11 1.87 1.39
C SER A 2 -25.81 1.07 1.56
N ASN A 3 -25.22 0.64 0.44
CA ASN A 3 -23.87 0.06 0.41
C ASN A 3 -22.92 1.15 -0.13
N PRO A 4 -22.15 1.83 0.73
CA PRO A 4 -21.29 2.95 0.35
C PRO A 4 -20.29 2.61 -0.77
N VAL A 5 -19.84 1.35 -0.83
CA VAL A 5 -18.91 0.89 -1.87
C VAL A 5 -19.59 0.89 -3.24
N LYS A 6 -20.84 0.40 -3.32
CA LYS A 6 -21.61 0.40 -4.57
C LYS A 6 -21.92 1.82 -5.07
N GLU A 7 -22.14 2.76 -4.15
CA GLU A 7 -22.33 4.17 -4.52
C GLU A 7 -21.06 4.79 -5.10
N LEU A 8 -19.90 4.52 -4.49
CA LEU A 8 -18.61 4.94 -5.02
C LEU A 8 -18.31 4.32 -6.39
N GLU A 9 -18.57 3.02 -6.57
CA GLU A 9 -18.40 2.35 -7.87
C GLU A 9 -19.24 3.03 -8.97
N ASN A 10 -20.48 3.39 -8.66
CA ASN A 10 -21.36 4.06 -9.61
C ASN A 10 -20.88 5.49 -9.90
N ALA A 11 -20.41 6.22 -8.89
CA ALA A 11 -19.86 7.56 -9.07
C ALA A 11 -18.59 7.53 -9.94
N VAL A 12 -17.69 6.58 -9.70
CA VAL A 12 -16.45 6.42 -10.49
C VAL A 12 -16.75 6.07 -11.95
N LYS A 13 -17.78 5.25 -12.22
CA LYS A 13 -18.23 4.92 -13.59
C LYS A 13 -18.78 6.12 -14.36
N GLN A 14 -19.20 7.18 -13.68
CA GLN A 14 -19.76 8.39 -14.29
C GLN A 14 -18.72 9.48 -14.56
N LEU A 15 -17.46 9.27 -14.15
CA LEU A 15 -16.38 10.22 -14.39
C LEU A 15 -16.02 10.27 -15.89
N SER A 16 -15.71 11.47 -16.38
CA SER A 16 -15.02 11.62 -17.67
C SER A 16 -13.59 11.05 -17.59
N GLU A 17 -12.94 10.86 -18.73
CA GLU A 17 -11.56 10.35 -18.78
C GLU A 17 -10.59 11.23 -17.96
N ASP A 18 -10.68 12.56 -18.09
CA ASP A 18 -9.83 13.49 -17.33
C ASP A 18 -10.07 13.42 -15.81
N GLN A 19 -11.35 13.29 -15.42
CA GLN A 19 -11.72 13.15 -14.01
C GLN A 19 -11.25 11.81 -13.46
N LEU A 20 -11.35 10.74 -14.24
CA LEU A 20 -10.89 9.41 -13.87
C LEU A 20 -9.36 9.37 -13.75
N GLN A 21 -8.63 10.06 -14.63
CA GLN A 21 -7.18 10.20 -14.50
C GLN A 21 -6.81 10.94 -13.21
N SER A 22 -7.45 12.08 -12.95
CA SER A 22 -7.23 12.84 -11.71
C SER A 22 -7.56 12.03 -10.45
N PHE A 23 -8.62 11.21 -10.52
CA PHE A 23 -9.00 10.31 -9.44
C PHE A 23 -7.93 9.24 -9.18
N ARG A 24 -7.39 8.60 -10.23
CA ARG A 24 -6.31 7.61 -10.10
C ARG A 24 -5.07 8.22 -9.46
N ASP A 25 -4.61 9.38 -9.96
CA ASP A 25 -3.43 10.06 -9.43
C ASP A 25 -3.58 10.42 -7.95
N TRP A 26 -4.79 10.81 -7.54
CA TRP A 26 -5.09 11.05 -6.13
C TRP A 26 -5.16 9.76 -5.31
N PHE A 27 -5.84 8.74 -5.83
CA PHE A 27 -6.06 7.48 -5.12
C PHE A 27 -4.73 6.74 -4.87
N ASP A 28 -3.81 6.75 -5.83
CA ASP A 28 -2.47 6.17 -5.68
C ASP A 28 -1.72 6.80 -4.50
N ARG A 29 -1.78 8.14 -4.36
CA ARG A 29 -1.17 8.84 -3.21
C ARG A 29 -1.88 8.53 -1.90
N PHE A 30 -3.21 8.43 -1.94
CA PHE A 30 -4.01 8.10 -0.76
C PHE A 30 -3.68 6.68 -0.25
N ASP A 31 -3.63 5.70 -1.16
CA ASP A 31 -3.34 4.31 -0.82
C ASP A 31 -1.89 4.13 -0.39
N ALA A 32 -0.94 4.80 -1.05
CA ALA A 32 0.47 4.85 -0.62
C ALA A 32 0.60 5.37 0.81
N LYS A 33 -0.09 6.46 1.16
CA LYS A 33 -0.10 6.98 2.53
C LYS A 33 -0.68 5.96 3.53
N LYS A 34 -1.73 5.25 3.16
CA LYS A 34 -2.30 4.18 4.00
C LYS A 34 -1.36 3.00 4.18
N TRP A 35 -0.60 2.67 3.14
CA TRP A 35 0.45 1.68 3.20
C TRP A 35 1.57 2.10 4.16
N ASP A 36 2.05 3.34 4.05
CA ASP A 36 3.08 3.88 4.95
C ASP A 36 2.63 3.85 6.41
N GLU A 37 1.42 4.34 6.72
CA GLU A 37 0.82 4.31 8.07
C GLU A 37 0.77 2.86 8.62
N LYS A 38 0.47 1.88 7.77
CA LYS A 38 0.42 0.47 8.16
C LYS A 38 1.81 -0.09 8.42
N ILE A 39 2.78 0.20 7.56
CA ILE A 39 4.16 -0.25 7.74
C ILE A 39 4.74 0.32 9.02
N GLU A 40 4.56 1.61 9.30
CA GLU A 40 5.02 2.24 10.54
C GLU A 40 4.43 1.56 11.77
N LYS A 41 3.12 1.27 11.75
CA LYS A 41 2.45 0.56 12.83
C LYS A 41 2.97 -0.88 12.98
N ASP A 42 3.11 -1.62 11.89
CA ASP A 42 3.59 -3.00 11.91
C ASP A 42 5.04 -3.06 12.41
N CYS A 43 5.91 -2.12 11.98
CA CYS A 43 7.25 -1.90 12.53
C CYS A 43 7.21 -1.64 14.04
N ALA A 44 6.42 -0.67 14.50
CA ALA A 44 6.32 -0.31 15.91
C ALA A 44 5.80 -1.46 16.79
N SER A 45 5.01 -2.37 16.21
CA SER A 45 4.49 -3.55 16.89
C SER A 45 5.45 -4.76 16.91
N GLY A 46 6.63 -4.66 16.26
CA GLY A 46 7.59 -5.76 16.12
C GLY A 46 7.14 -6.87 15.15
N LYS A 47 6.05 -6.67 14.41
CA LYS A 47 5.48 -7.68 13.51
C LYS A 47 6.42 -8.03 12.35
N LEU A 48 7.30 -7.10 11.99
CA LEU A 48 8.26 -7.28 10.90
C LEU A 48 9.60 -7.84 11.37
N ASP A 49 9.83 -8.00 12.68
CA ASP A 49 11.13 -8.37 13.25
C ASP A 49 11.62 -9.71 12.70
N SER A 50 10.74 -10.72 12.65
CA SER A 50 11.08 -12.04 12.08
C SER A 50 11.52 -11.99 10.62
N LEU A 51 10.95 -11.06 9.83
CA LEU A 51 11.31 -10.88 8.43
C LEU A 51 12.67 -10.19 8.31
N ILE A 52 12.93 -9.20 9.17
CA ILE A 52 14.20 -8.48 9.27
C ILE A 52 15.33 -9.45 9.66
N ASP A 53 15.12 -10.26 10.70
CA ASP A 53 16.10 -11.23 11.18
C ASP A 53 16.46 -12.24 10.09
N ARG A 54 15.46 -12.73 9.35
CA ARG A 54 15.69 -13.64 8.22
C ARG A 54 16.47 -12.95 7.10
N ALA A 55 16.10 -11.72 6.73
CA ALA A 55 16.80 -10.99 5.68
C ALA A 55 18.27 -10.73 6.05
N ILE A 56 18.54 -10.40 7.32
CA ILE A 56 19.92 -10.25 7.83
C ILE A 56 20.68 -11.57 7.76
N ALA A 57 20.06 -12.69 8.16
CA ALA A 57 20.69 -14.01 8.10
C ALA A 57 21.02 -14.43 6.66
N GLU A 58 20.09 -14.23 5.72
CA GLU A 58 20.29 -14.53 4.30
C GLU A 58 21.39 -13.68 3.68
N HIS A 59 21.48 -12.39 4.04
CA HIS A 59 22.55 -11.53 3.57
C HIS A 59 23.92 -11.99 4.09
N LYS A 60 24.01 -12.35 5.38
CA LYS A 60 25.24 -12.90 5.97
C LYS A 60 25.66 -14.22 5.34
N ASP A 61 24.70 -15.01 4.88
CA ASP A 61 24.91 -16.27 4.18
C ASP A 61 25.24 -16.08 2.67
N GLY A 62 25.41 -14.84 2.21
CA GLY A 62 25.77 -14.53 0.83
C GLY A 62 24.67 -14.78 -0.20
N LYS A 63 23.42 -14.97 0.25
CA LYS A 63 22.26 -15.21 -0.63
C LYS A 63 21.76 -13.94 -1.32
N THR A 64 22.21 -12.77 -0.87
CA THR A 64 21.87 -11.48 -1.47
C THR A 64 23.15 -10.67 -1.73
N LYS A 65 23.07 -9.72 -2.65
CA LYS A 65 24.17 -8.80 -3.02
C LYS A 65 23.64 -7.37 -3.02
N GLN A 66 24.55 -6.40 -2.85
CA GLN A 66 24.21 -5.00 -3.08
C GLN A 66 23.77 -4.81 -4.53
N LEU A 67 22.81 -3.91 -4.72
CA LEU A 67 22.25 -3.54 -6.03
C LEU A 67 23.30 -2.84 -6.88
#